data_AF-A0A7U9NB78-F1
#
_entry.id   AF-A0A7U9NB78-F1
#
_cell.length_a   1.000
_cell.length_b   1.000
_cell.length_c   1.000
_cell.angle_alpha   90.00
_cell.angle_beta   90.00
_cell.angle_gamma   90.00
#
_symmetry.space_group_name_H-M   'P 1'
#
loop_
_entity.id
_entity.type
_entity.pdbx_description
1 polymer ?
#
loop_
_entity_poly.entity_id
_entity_poly.type
_entity_poly.pdbx_seq_one_letter_code
_entity_poly.pdbx_strand_id
1 'polypeptide(L)'
;MQELYSLVSPKWVYQWYMFLMYCIIYVLSECPMLNVIPCMQYGSLNILRAGMGDVRMRHKKIFPIMTGTILIVGFLSFIFVKQPKSGIDYLEGQWKVTGLEAIPRAGIIYWSEEEYLGRSISINQGHIERSIEYWFYNLGRQINEYGYWTSEWMMGSEFGAREWLLNEYGWYDKYEDEIVNVISFYMTKEDFEKEYPPVETYAIFKDGSVQTDYVGGIYAIEPFVKSKVNLPVKRILGEWNVERFVSYKDNWIGNRKQIELCKNNIESSAPKYAPELMDWENAEGIDFYPKEYYGYTLLLDESKMTLMSGDKIIEEHKVQRYDEQQLDKKAYEQEKGINDELGITNEKIEVITAEFDDKQEENMLDNEIVVIDETRIIMKIQDGWFLLTR
;
A
#
# COMPACT_ATOMS: atom_id res chain seq x y z
N MET A 1 -44.74 17.60 -36.32
CA MET A 1 -43.34 17.87 -35.89
C MET A 1 -42.95 19.36 -35.96
N GLN A 2 -43.92 20.30 -35.96
CA GLN A 2 -43.69 21.75 -36.07
C GLN A 2 -44.20 22.56 -34.87
N GLU A 3 -44.77 21.92 -33.85
CA GLU A 3 -45.43 22.61 -32.71
C GLU A 3 -44.71 22.50 -31.36
N LEU A 4 -43.54 21.85 -31.27
CA LEU A 4 -42.75 21.80 -30.03
C LEU A 4 -41.69 22.91 -29.93
N TYR A 5 -41.54 23.75 -30.96
CA TYR A 5 -40.50 24.79 -31.03
C TYR A 5 -40.93 26.17 -30.50
N SER A 6 -42.17 26.36 -30.04
CA SER A 6 -42.69 27.66 -29.60
C SER A 6 -42.63 27.90 -28.08
N LEU A 7 -42.19 26.92 -27.28
CA LEU A 7 -42.28 26.98 -25.81
C LEU A 7 -41.01 27.39 -25.07
N VAL A 8 -39.88 27.63 -25.76
CA VAL A 8 -38.68 28.16 -25.10
C VAL A 8 -38.39 29.55 -25.62
N SER A 9 -38.65 30.55 -24.77
CA SER A 9 -38.29 31.94 -25.03
C SER A 9 -36.80 32.03 -25.43
N PRO A 10 -36.43 32.69 -26.54
CA PRO A 10 -35.05 32.84 -26.99
C PRO A 10 -34.12 33.42 -25.91
N LYS A 11 -34.67 34.19 -24.95
CA LYS A 11 -33.93 34.70 -23.79
C LYS A 11 -33.47 33.60 -22.83
N TRP A 12 -34.29 32.57 -22.61
CA TRP A 12 -33.96 31.46 -21.72
C TRP A 12 -32.88 30.57 -22.30
N VAL A 13 -32.94 30.27 -23.61
CA VAL A 13 -31.88 29.52 -24.30
C VAL A 13 -30.56 30.28 -24.28
N TYR A 14 -30.61 31.61 -24.49
CA TYR A 14 -29.42 32.46 -24.42
C TYR A 14 -28.84 32.55 -23.01
N GLN A 15 -29.67 32.65 -21.97
CA GLN A 15 -29.21 32.67 -20.58
C GLN A 15 -28.58 31.34 -20.16
N TRP A 16 -29.16 30.20 -20.55
CA TRP A 16 -28.55 28.89 -20.33
C TRP A 16 -27.23 28.72 -21.08
N TYR A 17 -27.14 29.21 -22.32
CA TYR A 17 -25.90 29.20 -23.09
C TYR A 17 -24.81 30.05 -22.45
N MET A 18 -25.15 31.26 -21.98
CA MET A 18 -24.21 32.15 -21.27
C MET A 18 -23.77 31.55 -19.93
N PHE A 19 -24.67 30.86 -19.21
CA PHE A 19 -24.34 30.15 -17.98
C PHE A 19 -23.40 28.97 -18.23
N LEU A 20 -23.66 28.16 -19.27
CA LEU A 20 -22.80 27.03 -19.64
C LEU A 20 -21.41 27.50 -20.08
N MET A 21 -21.34 28.57 -20.88
CA MET A 21 -20.09 29.23 -21.27
C MET A 21 -19.32 29.76 -20.06
N TYR A 22 -20.01 30.35 -19.09
CA TYR A 22 -19.41 30.85 -17.85
C TYR A 22 -18.84 29.70 -17.00
N CYS A 23 -19.56 28.59 -16.86
CA CYS A 23 -19.07 27.40 -16.17
C CYS A 23 -17.85 26.79 -16.86
N ILE A 24 -17.83 26.73 -18.19
CA ILE A 24 -16.68 26.23 -18.96
C ILE A 24 -15.46 27.15 -18.76
N ILE A 25 -15.64 28.48 -18.81
CA ILE A 25 -14.54 29.44 -18.56
C ILE A 25 -14.03 29.34 -17.11
N TYR A 26 -14.93 29.19 -16.14
CA TYR A 26 -14.56 29.05 -14.73
C TYR A 26 -13.71 27.78 -14.49
N VAL A 27 -14.13 26.65 -15.04
CA VAL A 27 -13.39 25.38 -14.98
C VAL A 27 -12.03 25.46 -15.71
N LEU A 28 -11.96 26.18 -16.84
CA LEU A 28 -10.69 26.40 -17.55
C LEU A 28 -9.77 27.39 -16.81
N SER A 29 -10.30 28.32 -16.03
CA SER A 29 -9.52 29.32 -15.28
C SER A 29 -8.91 28.79 -13.98
N GLU A 30 -9.45 27.71 -13.42
CA GLU A 30 -8.88 27.03 -12.24
C GLU A 30 -7.94 25.87 -12.64
N CYS A 31 -7.65 25.70 -13.92
CA CYS A 31 -6.75 24.68 -14.43
C CYS A 31 -5.28 25.18 -14.44
N PRO A 32 -4.36 24.63 -13.61
CA PRO A 32 -3.01 25.17 -13.45
C PRO A 32 -2.15 25.12 -14.73
N MET A 33 -2.42 24.18 -15.65
CA MET A 33 -1.69 24.04 -16.91
C MET A 33 -2.10 25.02 -18.02
N LEU A 34 -3.23 25.73 -17.90
CA LEU A 34 -3.71 26.64 -18.95
C LEU A 34 -3.17 28.08 -18.85
N ASN A 35 -2.41 28.39 -17.79
CA ASN A 35 -1.68 29.66 -17.66
C ASN A 35 -0.50 29.81 -18.66
N VAL A 36 -0.24 28.81 -19.51
CA VAL A 36 0.92 28.78 -20.43
C VAL A 36 0.53 29.02 -21.90
N ILE A 37 -0.75 29.20 -22.25
CA ILE A 37 -1.18 29.41 -23.66
C ILE A 37 -1.97 30.72 -23.81
N PRO A 38 -1.32 31.86 -24.13
CA PRO A 38 -1.97 33.17 -24.28
C PRO A 38 -3.05 33.22 -25.38
N CYS A 39 -2.99 32.30 -26.34
CA CYS A 39 -3.85 32.28 -27.52
C CYS A 39 -5.30 31.87 -27.23
N MET A 40 -5.55 31.07 -26.18
CA MET A 40 -6.90 30.61 -25.84
C MET A 40 -7.71 31.64 -25.02
N GLN A 41 -7.04 32.45 -24.18
CA GLN A 41 -7.69 33.56 -23.47
C GLN A 41 -8.13 34.68 -24.43
N TYR A 42 -7.35 34.96 -25.49
CA TYR A 42 -7.73 35.94 -26.52
C TYR A 42 -8.84 35.44 -27.46
N GLY A 43 -8.87 34.14 -27.76
CA GLY A 43 -9.92 33.54 -28.61
C GLY A 43 -11.30 33.54 -27.94
N SER A 44 -11.36 33.21 -26.65
CA SER A 44 -12.60 33.16 -25.88
C SER A 44 -13.22 34.54 -25.62
N LEU A 45 -12.40 35.59 -25.38
CA LEU A 45 -12.89 36.97 -25.24
C LEU A 45 -13.43 37.56 -26.56
N ASN A 46 -12.84 37.21 -27.70
CA ASN A 46 -13.31 37.70 -29.01
C ASN A 46 -14.62 37.04 -29.45
N ILE A 47 -14.88 35.79 -29.06
CA ILE A 47 -16.17 35.10 -29.30
C ILE A 47 -17.27 35.75 -28.44
N LEU A 48 -16.96 36.15 -27.20
CA LEU A 48 -17.87 36.92 -26.33
C LEU A 48 -18.18 38.33 -26.87
N ARG A 49 -17.18 39.03 -27.45
CA ARG A 49 -17.39 40.34 -28.10
C ARG A 49 -18.19 40.24 -29.40
N ALA A 50 -17.98 39.21 -30.21
CA ALA A 50 -18.73 39.00 -31.45
C ALA A 50 -20.21 38.62 -31.20
N GLY A 51 -20.52 37.99 -30.06
CA GLY A 51 -21.88 37.62 -29.68
C GLY A 51 -22.76 38.77 -29.16
N MET A 52 -22.16 39.87 -28.70
CA MET A 52 -22.90 41.04 -28.18
C MET A 52 -23.33 42.05 -29.25
N GLY A 53 -22.86 41.89 -30.51
CA GLY A 53 -23.02 42.90 -31.55
C GLY A 53 -24.29 42.86 -32.40
N ASP A 54 -24.99 41.72 -32.52
CA ASP A 54 -26.18 41.67 -33.37
C ASP A 54 -27.11 40.48 -33.06
N VAL A 55 -28.15 40.71 -32.25
CA VAL A 55 -29.13 39.68 -31.85
C VAL A 55 -30.20 39.54 -32.93
N ARG A 56 -29.83 38.93 -34.06
CA ARG A 56 -30.77 38.27 -35.00
C ARG A 56 -30.17 36.99 -35.59
N MET A 57 -29.79 36.05 -34.73
CA MET A 57 -29.48 34.69 -35.19
C MET A 57 -30.77 33.90 -35.42
N ARG A 58 -31.11 33.66 -36.69
CA ARG A 58 -32.20 32.75 -37.09
C ARG A 58 -31.92 31.35 -36.52
N HIS A 59 -32.95 30.71 -35.94
CA HIS A 59 -32.91 29.39 -35.29
C HIS A 59 -32.13 28.28 -36.04
N LYS A 60 -31.96 28.37 -37.37
CA LYS A 60 -31.22 27.40 -38.18
C LYS A 60 -29.70 27.38 -37.95
N LYS A 61 -29.08 28.44 -37.40
CA LYS A 61 -27.63 28.49 -37.14
C LYS A 61 -27.22 28.13 -35.70
N ILE A 62 -28.17 28.13 -34.76
CA ILE A 62 -27.92 27.83 -33.34
C ILE A 62 -27.82 26.31 -33.09
N PHE A 63 -28.62 25.53 -33.82
CA PHE A 63 -28.66 24.07 -33.69
C PHE A 63 -27.29 23.40 -33.94
N PRO A 64 -26.57 23.65 -35.06
CA PRO A 64 -25.26 23.02 -35.29
C PRO A 64 -24.18 23.45 -34.28
N ILE A 65 -24.27 24.67 -33.74
CA ILE A 65 -23.33 25.15 -32.70
C ILE A 65 -23.59 24.41 -31.38
N MET A 66 -24.84 24.28 -30.94
CA MET A 66 -25.17 23.49 -29.75
C MET A 66 -24.78 22.02 -29.88
N THR A 67 -25.05 21.39 -31.04
CA THR A 67 -24.67 19.99 -31.27
C THR A 67 -23.14 19.83 -31.23
N GLY A 68 -22.40 20.78 -31.81
CA GLY A 68 -20.94 20.80 -31.75
C GLY A 68 -20.40 20.97 -30.32
N THR A 69 -20.98 21.87 -29.52
CA THR A 69 -20.58 22.04 -28.12
C THR A 69 -20.89 20.81 -27.27
N ILE A 70 -22.06 20.18 -27.46
CA ILE A 70 -22.40 18.94 -26.75
C ILE A 70 -21.46 17.79 -27.15
N LEU A 71 -21.08 17.69 -28.42
CA LEU A 71 -20.10 16.71 -28.88
C LEU A 71 -18.71 16.98 -28.30
N ILE A 72 -18.26 18.24 -28.26
CA ILE A 72 -16.97 18.61 -27.67
C ILE A 72 -16.98 18.37 -26.17
N VAL A 73 -18.02 18.77 -25.45
CA VAL A 73 -18.16 18.50 -24.02
C VAL A 73 -18.24 17.00 -23.77
N GLY A 74 -19.03 16.24 -24.55
CA GLY A 74 -19.08 14.79 -24.44
C GLY A 74 -17.75 14.10 -24.73
N PHE A 75 -16.99 14.59 -25.71
CA PHE A 75 -15.66 14.08 -26.06
C PHE A 75 -14.62 14.43 -24.99
N LEU A 76 -14.65 15.66 -24.47
CA LEU A 76 -13.82 16.08 -23.34
C LEU A 76 -14.17 15.28 -22.08
N SER A 77 -15.44 15.12 -21.75
CA SER A 77 -15.90 14.27 -20.65
C SER A 77 -15.46 12.82 -20.83
N PHE A 78 -15.45 12.29 -22.05
CA PHE A 78 -14.95 10.95 -22.33
C PHE A 78 -13.43 10.83 -22.15
N ILE A 79 -12.67 11.89 -22.47
CA ILE A 79 -11.22 11.99 -22.19
C ILE A 79 -10.97 12.11 -20.67
N PHE A 80 -11.76 12.93 -19.96
CA PHE A 80 -11.60 13.15 -18.51
C PHE A 80 -12.07 11.97 -17.65
N VAL A 81 -13.08 11.21 -18.08
CA VAL A 81 -13.55 9.98 -17.40
C VAL A 81 -12.57 8.81 -17.60
N LYS A 82 -11.61 8.94 -18.52
CA LYS A 82 -10.59 7.93 -18.82
C LYS A 82 -9.15 8.44 -18.66
N GLN A 83 -8.92 9.53 -17.93
CA GLN A 83 -7.57 9.75 -17.42
C GLN A 83 -7.36 8.66 -16.35
N PRO A 84 -6.48 7.67 -16.57
CA PRO A 84 -6.13 6.76 -15.48
C PRO A 84 -5.70 7.63 -14.30
N LYS A 85 -6.10 7.26 -13.08
CA LYS A 85 -5.57 7.87 -11.87
C LYS A 85 -4.06 8.02 -12.04
N SER A 86 -3.51 9.15 -11.62
CA SER A 86 -2.05 9.29 -11.67
C SER A 86 -1.48 8.11 -10.86
N GLY A 87 -0.40 7.48 -11.33
CA GLY A 87 0.08 6.26 -10.68
C GLY A 87 0.43 6.45 -9.21
N ILE A 88 0.71 7.69 -8.80
CA ILE A 88 0.90 8.06 -7.39
C ILE A 88 -0.40 7.98 -6.57
N ASP A 89 -1.56 8.36 -7.11
CA ASP A 89 -2.86 8.24 -6.40
C ASP A 89 -3.25 6.78 -6.12
N TYR A 90 -2.63 5.84 -6.84
CA TYR A 90 -2.78 4.41 -6.58
C TYR A 90 -1.87 3.93 -5.45
N LEU A 91 -0.66 4.50 -5.35
CA LEU A 91 0.34 4.12 -4.35
C LEU A 91 0.20 4.84 -3.01
N GLU A 92 -0.41 6.03 -2.96
CA GLU A 92 -0.66 6.72 -1.70
C GLU A 92 -1.44 5.82 -0.72
N GLY A 93 -0.84 5.55 0.44
CA GLY A 93 -1.41 4.66 1.44
C GLY A 93 -0.37 3.84 2.20
N GLN A 94 -0.87 2.87 2.96
CA GLN A 94 -0.06 1.96 3.77
C GLN A 94 -0.04 0.58 3.13
N TRP A 95 1.15 0.01 3.03
CA TRP A 95 1.44 -1.25 2.35
C TRP A 95 2.22 -2.17 3.27
N LYS A 96 2.01 -3.48 3.10
CA LYS A 96 2.77 -4.55 3.75
C LYS A 96 3.56 -5.33 2.71
N VAL A 97 4.79 -5.71 3.04
CA VAL A 97 5.56 -6.68 2.24
C VAL A 97 5.01 -8.09 2.46
N THR A 98 4.87 -8.86 1.39
CA THR A 98 4.20 -10.16 1.39
C THR A 98 4.96 -11.28 0.69
N GLY A 99 5.96 -10.94 -0.11
CA GLY A 99 6.82 -11.91 -0.79
C GLY A 99 8.13 -11.28 -1.26
N LEU A 100 9.19 -12.09 -1.32
CA LEU A 100 10.39 -11.78 -2.08
C LEU A 100 10.28 -12.43 -3.46
N GLU A 101 10.39 -11.62 -4.50
CA GLU A 101 10.29 -12.05 -5.89
C GLU A 101 11.68 -12.28 -6.51
N ALA A 102 12.65 -11.47 -6.07
CA ALA A 102 14.01 -11.50 -6.61
C ALA A 102 15.02 -10.95 -5.57
N ILE A 103 16.22 -11.53 -5.51
CA ILE A 103 17.35 -11.07 -4.69
C ILE A 103 18.70 -11.28 -5.41
N PRO A 104 19.66 -10.34 -5.31
CA PRO A 104 20.96 -10.48 -5.94
C PRO A 104 21.71 -11.65 -5.31
N ARG A 105 22.43 -12.42 -6.13
CA ARG A 105 23.19 -13.60 -5.68
C ARG A 105 24.20 -13.31 -4.55
N ALA A 106 24.68 -12.07 -4.44
CA ALA A 106 25.57 -11.63 -3.37
C ALA A 106 24.82 -11.30 -2.05
N GLY A 107 23.52 -10.98 -2.11
CA GLY A 107 22.63 -10.76 -0.96
C GLY A 107 22.14 -12.05 -0.31
N ILE A 108 22.06 -13.17 -1.07
CA ILE A 108 21.59 -14.49 -0.60
C ILE A 108 22.32 -15.00 0.67
N ILE A 109 23.58 -14.60 0.90
CA ILE A 109 24.35 -15.06 2.07
C ILE A 109 23.93 -14.32 3.35
N TYR A 110 23.39 -13.11 3.21
CA TYR A 110 23.03 -12.23 4.30
C TYR A 110 21.53 -12.14 4.53
N TRP A 111 20.70 -12.56 3.57
CA TRP A 111 19.27 -12.27 3.58
C TRP A 111 18.46 -13.57 3.65
N SER A 112 17.51 -13.60 4.55
CA SER A 112 16.29 -14.39 4.40
C SER A 112 15.22 -13.54 3.76
N GLU A 113 14.47 -14.13 2.83
CA GLU A 113 13.24 -13.53 2.28
C GLU A 113 12.34 -12.98 3.37
N GLU A 114 12.33 -13.68 4.48
CA GLU A 114 11.41 -13.44 5.54
C GLU A 114 11.81 -12.22 6.37
N GLU A 115 13.08 -11.80 6.45
CA GLU A 115 13.48 -10.57 7.16
C GLU A 115 12.61 -9.34 6.86
N TYR A 116 12.10 -9.30 5.63
CA TYR A 116 11.31 -8.20 5.10
C TYR A 116 9.82 -8.52 4.95
N LEU A 117 9.37 -9.75 5.20
CA LEU A 117 7.95 -10.08 5.18
C LEU A 117 7.20 -9.37 6.31
N GLY A 118 6.00 -8.89 6.02
CA GLY A 118 5.17 -8.16 6.99
C GLY A 118 5.62 -6.73 7.29
N ARG A 119 6.79 -6.28 6.80
CA ARG A 119 7.29 -4.91 6.99
C ARG A 119 6.33 -3.89 6.38
N SER A 120 6.21 -2.74 7.04
CA SER A 120 5.33 -1.67 6.61
C SER A 120 6.06 -0.67 5.72
N ILE A 121 5.35 -0.21 4.69
CA ILE A 121 5.74 0.88 3.80
C ILE A 121 4.56 1.85 3.72
N SER A 122 4.75 3.08 4.17
CA SER A 122 3.75 4.15 4.07
C SER A 122 4.20 5.17 3.03
N ILE A 123 3.41 5.34 1.99
CA ILE A 123 3.66 6.29 0.91
C ILE A 123 2.67 7.43 1.07
N ASN A 124 3.19 8.61 1.38
CA ASN A 124 2.40 9.83 1.52
C ASN A 124 2.98 10.90 0.59
N GLN A 125 2.28 12.02 0.45
CA GLN A 125 2.75 13.13 -0.34
C GLN A 125 4.12 13.64 0.15
N GLY A 126 5.13 13.45 -0.69
CA GLY A 126 6.49 13.95 -0.49
C GLY A 126 7.37 13.13 0.44
N HIS A 127 6.92 12.00 0.97
CA HIS A 127 7.79 11.08 1.71
C HIS A 127 7.31 9.62 1.68
N ILE A 128 8.26 8.71 1.85
CA ILE A 128 8.05 7.28 2.02
C ILE A 128 8.65 6.91 3.38
N GLU A 129 7.86 6.25 4.21
CA GLU A 129 8.29 5.73 5.51
C GLU A 129 8.30 4.21 5.49
N ARG A 130 9.38 3.60 5.98
CA ARG A 130 9.54 2.14 6.05
C ARG A 130 9.87 1.71 7.46
N SER A 131 9.39 0.53 7.88
CA SER A 131 9.66 0.06 9.25
C SER A 131 11.15 -0.24 9.49
N ILE A 132 11.89 -0.68 8.47
CA ILE A 132 13.33 -0.96 8.50
C ILE A 132 13.96 -0.54 7.16
N GLU A 133 15.25 -0.19 7.11
CA GLU A 133 15.94 0.10 5.84
C GLU A 133 16.82 -1.04 5.37
N TYR A 134 17.71 -1.56 6.21
CA TYR A 134 18.66 -2.58 5.78
C TYR A 134 19.19 -3.36 6.97
N TRP A 135 18.80 -4.63 7.09
CA TRP A 135 19.42 -5.51 8.08
C TRP A 135 20.86 -5.82 7.66
N PHE A 136 21.89 -5.68 8.50
CA PHE A 136 21.96 -5.29 9.91
C PHE A 136 22.51 -3.85 10.11
N TYR A 137 22.47 -3.00 9.08
CA TYR A 137 23.06 -1.66 9.14
C TYR A 137 22.08 -0.56 9.59
N ASN A 138 20.77 -0.79 9.46
CA ASN A 138 19.79 0.18 9.89
C ASN A 138 18.46 -0.53 10.17
N LEU A 139 18.25 -0.89 11.45
CA LEU A 139 17.01 -1.50 11.95
C LEU A 139 15.96 -0.46 12.37
N GLY A 140 16.29 0.83 12.23
CA GLY A 140 15.36 1.91 12.53
C GLY A 140 14.36 2.17 11.40
N ARG A 141 13.26 2.85 11.76
CA ARG A 141 12.35 3.44 10.78
C ARG A 141 13.11 4.38 9.86
N GLN A 142 12.93 4.19 8.56
CA GLN A 142 13.52 5.04 7.53
C GLN A 142 12.47 5.97 6.96
N ILE A 143 12.83 7.24 6.80
CA ILE A 143 12.00 8.22 6.11
C ILE A 143 12.80 8.78 4.94
N ASN A 144 12.32 8.53 3.73
CA ASN A 144 12.86 9.10 2.50
C ASN A 144 11.94 10.22 2.04
N GLU A 145 12.44 11.46 2.08
CA GLU A 145 11.74 12.61 1.51
C GLU A 145 12.00 12.69 0.01
N TYR A 146 10.94 12.85 -0.79
CA TYR A 146 11.03 13.00 -2.23
C TYR A 146 10.30 14.27 -2.68
N GLY A 147 10.92 15.00 -3.62
CA GLY A 147 10.32 16.22 -4.20
C GLY A 147 9.75 16.01 -5.60
N TYR A 148 10.12 14.92 -6.26
CA TYR A 148 9.88 14.69 -7.69
C TYR A 148 9.58 13.21 -7.94
N TRP A 149 8.72 12.93 -8.92
CA TRP A 149 8.37 11.57 -9.32
C TRP A 149 7.96 11.50 -10.80
N THR A 150 8.06 10.31 -11.40
CA THR A 150 7.56 9.99 -12.74
C THR A 150 6.55 8.85 -12.69
N SER A 151 5.68 8.76 -13.70
CA SER A 151 4.80 7.61 -13.93
C SER A 151 4.85 7.26 -15.40
N GLU A 152 5.33 6.05 -15.70
CA GLU A 152 5.61 5.58 -17.05
C GLU A 152 4.95 4.23 -17.29
N TRP A 153 4.21 4.12 -18.39
CA TRP A 153 3.68 2.84 -18.84
C TRP A 153 4.67 2.20 -19.81
N MET A 154 5.18 1.02 -19.47
CA MET A 154 6.19 0.33 -20.28
C MET A 154 6.00 -1.18 -20.25
N MET A 155 6.67 -1.90 -21.13
CA MET A 155 6.64 -3.37 -21.11
C MET A 155 7.40 -3.89 -19.87
N GLY A 156 6.90 -4.96 -19.23
CA GLY A 156 7.55 -5.58 -18.08
C GLY A 156 8.96 -6.06 -18.38
N SER A 157 9.20 -6.54 -19.61
CA SER A 157 10.55 -6.86 -20.12
C SER A 157 11.48 -5.65 -20.18
N GLU A 158 10.98 -4.46 -20.52
CA GLU A 158 11.77 -3.23 -20.51
C GLU A 158 12.02 -2.73 -19.07
N PHE A 159 11.03 -2.88 -18.18
CA PHE A 159 11.19 -2.58 -16.76
C PHE A 159 12.26 -3.47 -16.13
N GLY A 160 12.12 -4.79 -16.26
CA GLY A 160 13.06 -5.77 -15.72
C GLY A 160 14.47 -5.73 -16.35
N ALA A 161 14.64 -5.04 -17.48
CA ALA A 161 15.94 -4.81 -18.11
C ALA A 161 16.66 -3.53 -17.63
N ARG A 162 16.07 -2.72 -16.73
CA ARG A 162 16.73 -1.50 -16.22
C ARG A 162 17.98 -1.86 -15.42
N GLU A 163 19.11 -1.25 -15.79
CA GLU A 163 20.44 -1.59 -15.25
C GLU A 163 20.55 -1.46 -13.72
N TRP A 164 19.77 -0.55 -13.12
CA TRP A 164 19.76 -0.31 -11.68
C TRP A 164 18.85 -1.25 -10.89
N LEU A 165 17.96 -2.03 -11.53
CA LEU A 165 17.15 -3.07 -10.85
C LEU A 165 17.92 -4.37 -10.61
N LEU A 166 19.26 -4.29 -10.64
CA LEU A 166 20.23 -5.35 -10.37
C LEU A 166 20.16 -6.55 -11.34
N ASN A 167 21.30 -7.25 -11.44
CA ASN A 167 21.65 -8.29 -12.42
C ASN A 167 20.92 -9.63 -12.17
N GLU A 168 19.60 -9.59 -12.02
CA GLU A 168 18.77 -10.73 -11.69
C GLU A 168 18.02 -11.22 -12.92
N TYR A 169 18.65 -12.12 -13.67
CA TYR A 169 18.05 -12.67 -14.88
C TYR A 169 16.80 -13.49 -14.52
N GLY A 170 15.63 -13.05 -14.99
CA GLY A 170 14.43 -13.88 -15.15
C GLY A 170 13.29 -13.68 -14.16
N TRP A 171 13.42 -12.83 -13.13
CA TRP A 171 12.32 -12.63 -12.16
C TRP A 171 11.08 -11.97 -12.81
N TYR A 172 11.31 -11.12 -13.80
CA TYR A 172 10.27 -10.43 -14.56
C TYR A 172 9.69 -11.28 -15.69
N ASP A 173 10.18 -12.51 -15.95
CA ASP A 173 9.70 -13.38 -17.02
C ASP A 173 8.19 -13.63 -16.92
N LYS A 174 7.66 -13.71 -15.70
CA LYS A 174 6.21 -13.84 -15.43
C LYS A 174 5.39 -12.67 -16.02
N TYR A 175 6.00 -11.51 -16.17
CA TYR A 175 5.35 -10.25 -16.56
C TYR A 175 5.97 -9.64 -17.84
N GLU A 176 6.81 -10.38 -18.57
CA GLU A 176 7.61 -9.83 -19.68
C GLU A 176 6.77 -9.20 -20.79
N ASP A 177 5.61 -9.79 -21.05
CA ASP A 177 4.64 -9.43 -22.08
C ASP A 177 3.54 -8.48 -21.56
N GLU A 178 3.63 -8.05 -20.30
CA GLU A 178 2.66 -7.18 -19.67
C GLU A 178 3.05 -5.70 -19.80
N ILE A 179 2.07 -4.82 -19.97
CA ILE A 179 2.29 -3.38 -19.81
C ILE A 179 2.12 -3.04 -18.33
N VAL A 180 3.20 -2.58 -17.70
CA VAL A 180 3.28 -2.20 -16.30
C VAL A 180 3.32 -0.68 -16.15
N ASN A 181 2.76 -0.14 -15.06
CA ASN A 181 2.92 1.26 -14.69
C ASN A 181 4.02 1.39 -13.64
N VAL A 182 5.12 2.04 -14.00
CA VAL A 182 6.30 2.22 -13.16
C VAL A 182 6.29 3.62 -12.58
N ILE A 183 6.34 3.70 -11.25
CA ILE A 183 6.43 4.96 -10.49
C ILE A 183 7.82 5.05 -9.90
N SER A 184 8.56 6.09 -10.28
CA SER A 184 9.92 6.32 -9.80
C SER A 184 9.99 7.62 -9.01
N PHE A 185 10.60 7.55 -7.83
CA PHE A 185 10.73 8.67 -6.89
C PHE A 185 12.15 9.21 -6.88
N TYR A 186 12.28 10.53 -6.75
CA TYR A 186 13.56 11.23 -6.78
C TYR A 186 13.63 12.24 -5.63
N MET A 187 14.76 12.23 -4.93
CA MET A 187 15.00 13.14 -3.80
C MET A 187 15.15 14.58 -4.28
N THR A 188 15.97 14.81 -5.32
CA THR A 188 16.29 16.15 -5.79
C THR A 188 15.83 16.39 -7.23
N LYS A 189 15.70 17.68 -7.57
CA LYS A 189 15.38 18.11 -8.93
C LYS A 189 16.47 17.70 -9.92
N GLU A 190 17.71 17.72 -9.48
CA GLU A 190 18.85 17.37 -10.32
C GLU A 190 18.82 15.89 -10.70
N ASP A 191 18.51 15.01 -9.75
CA ASP A 191 18.36 13.57 -10.01
C ASP A 191 17.26 13.30 -11.03
N PHE A 192 16.13 14.00 -10.86
CA PHE A 192 14.99 13.94 -11.78
C PHE A 192 15.35 14.44 -13.18
N GLU A 193 15.97 15.61 -13.32
CA GLU A 193 16.29 16.20 -14.63
C GLU A 193 17.43 15.47 -15.36
N LYS A 194 18.33 14.81 -14.62
CA LYS A 194 19.46 14.04 -15.20
C LYS A 194 19.17 12.56 -15.37
N GLU A 195 17.96 12.11 -15.03
CA GLU A 195 17.56 10.69 -15.07
C GLU A 195 18.56 9.78 -14.32
N TYR A 196 19.07 10.25 -13.18
CA TYR A 196 19.83 9.39 -12.28
C TYR A 196 18.95 8.26 -11.74
N PRO A 197 19.54 7.16 -11.23
CA PRO A 197 18.75 6.09 -10.64
C PRO A 197 17.79 6.66 -9.57
N PRO A 198 16.49 6.33 -9.64
CA PRO A 198 15.53 6.79 -8.65
C PRO A 198 15.88 6.23 -7.28
N VAL A 199 15.52 6.96 -6.21
CA VAL A 199 15.71 6.46 -4.84
C VAL A 199 14.78 5.28 -4.53
N GLU A 200 13.63 5.24 -5.21
CA GLU A 200 12.65 4.18 -5.03
C GLU A 200 11.80 4.01 -6.29
N THR A 201 11.42 2.76 -6.59
CA THR A 201 10.60 2.43 -7.75
C THR A 201 9.56 1.37 -7.43
N TYR A 202 8.34 1.61 -7.88
CA TYR A 202 7.21 0.71 -7.74
C TYR A 202 6.67 0.35 -9.11
N ALA A 203 6.41 -0.94 -9.35
CA ALA A 203 5.72 -1.42 -10.53
C ALA A 203 4.31 -1.87 -10.15
N ILE A 204 3.32 -1.30 -10.83
CA ILE A 204 1.90 -1.66 -10.68
C ILE A 204 1.51 -2.48 -11.91
N PHE A 205 1.11 -3.72 -11.66
CA PHE A 205 0.65 -4.64 -12.69
C PHE A 205 -0.85 -4.47 -12.94
N LYS A 206 -1.33 -5.00 -14.06
CA LYS A 206 -2.71 -4.90 -14.53
C LYS A 206 -3.71 -5.58 -13.59
N ASP A 207 -3.29 -6.61 -12.87
CA ASP A 207 -4.10 -7.27 -11.84
C ASP A 207 -4.18 -6.47 -10.53
N GLY A 208 -3.43 -5.38 -10.42
CA GLY A 208 -3.35 -4.50 -9.25
C GLY A 208 -2.28 -4.91 -8.24
N SER A 209 -1.54 -6.00 -8.48
CA SER A 209 -0.37 -6.33 -7.68
C SER A 209 0.69 -5.24 -7.82
N VAL A 210 1.48 -5.06 -6.77
CA VAL A 210 2.54 -4.05 -6.72
C VAL A 210 3.82 -4.70 -6.28
N GLN A 211 4.91 -4.36 -6.96
CA GLN A 211 6.26 -4.74 -6.58
C GLN A 211 7.11 -3.49 -6.39
N THR A 212 8.06 -3.55 -5.47
CA THR A 212 9.02 -2.47 -5.24
C THR A 212 10.43 -3.02 -5.10
N ASP A 213 11.40 -2.26 -5.59
CA ASP A 213 12.79 -2.44 -5.15
C ASP A 213 12.86 -1.92 -3.72
N TYR A 214 13.21 -2.81 -2.80
CA TYR A 214 13.32 -2.51 -1.39
C TYR A 214 14.54 -3.24 -0.87
N VAL A 215 15.47 -2.53 -0.25
CA VAL A 215 16.66 -3.12 0.38
C VAL A 215 17.53 -3.95 -0.58
N GLY A 216 17.45 -3.68 -1.88
CA GLY A 216 18.21 -4.36 -2.93
C GLY A 216 17.64 -5.71 -3.35
N GLY A 217 16.38 -5.99 -3.03
CA GLY A 217 15.61 -7.10 -3.60
C GLY A 217 14.28 -6.58 -4.18
N ILE A 218 13.62 -7.40 -4.97
CA ILE A 218 12.30 -7.11 -5.51
C ILE A 218 11.26 -7.77 -4.63
N TYR A 219 10.38 -6.96 -4.03
CA TYR A 219 9.39 -7.42 -3.07
C TYR A 219 7.97 -7.16 -3.56
N ALA A 220 7.09 -8.15 -3.37
CA ALA A 220 5.66 -8.00 -3.54
C ALA A 220 5.03 -7.33 -2.31
N ILE A 221 4.16 -6.35 -2.56
CA ILE A 221 3.46 -5.60 -1.50
C ILE A 221 1.95 -5.59 -1.72
N GLU A 222 1.22 -5.52 -0.62
CA GLU A 222 -0.25 -5.43 -0.61
C GLU A 222 -0.71 -4.26 0.27
N PRO A 223 -1.84 -3.61 -0.06
CA PRO A 223 -2.37 -2.54 0.78
C PRO A 223 -2.83 -3.09 2.14
N PHE A 224 -2.75 -2.23 3.17
CA PHE A 224 -3.32 -2.54 4.47
C PHE A 224 -4.82 -2.79 4.37
N VAL A 225 -5.30 -3.72 5.19
CA VAL A 225 -6.71 -4.11 5.19
C VAL A 225 -7.52 -3.25 6.14
N LYS A 226 -8.81 -3.09 5.86
CA LYS A 226 -9.74 -2.50 6.81
C LYS A 226 -10.25 -3.60 7.75
N SER A 227 -9.99 -3.45 9.03
CA SER A 227 -10.52 -4.34 10.06
C SER A 227 -12.00 -4.05 10.34
N LYS A 228 -12.75 -5.09 10.67
CA LYS A 228 -14.11 -5.00 11.19
C LYS A 228 -14.07 -4.84 12.71
N VAL A 229 -14.67 -3.76 13.17
CA VAL A 229 -14.81 -3.43 14.60
C VAL A 229 -16.25 -3.67 15.08
N ASN A 230 -16.40 -3.91 16.39
CA ASN A 230 -17.69 -4.18 17.06
C ASN A 230 -18.34 -5.46 16.52
N LEU A 231 -17.64 -6.58 16.65
CA LEU A 231 -18.24 -7.86 16.31
C LEU A 231 -19.38 -8.17 17.29
N PRO A 232 -20.43 -8.88 16.84
CA PRO A 232 -21.41 -9.42 17.76
C PRO A 232 -20.72 -10.43 18.68
N VAL A 233 -20.86 -10.29 20.00
CA VAL A 233 -20.28 -11.19 21.04
C VAL A 233 -20.46 -12.68 20.73
N LYS A 234 -21.56 -13.07 20.06
CA LYS A 234 -21.82 -14.45 19.60
C LYS A 234 -20.88 -14.98 18.51
N ARG A 235 -19.95 -14.18 18.00
CA ARG A 235 -19.05 -14.53 16.89
C ARG A 235 -17.62 -14.79 17.31
N ILE A 236 -17.27 -14.66 18.58
CA ILE A 236 -15.93 -15.03 19.08
C ILE A 236 -15.70 -16.53 18.86
N LEU A 237 -16.70 -17.35 19.18
CA LEU A 237 -16.62 -18.79 19.05
C LEU A 237 -16.77 -19.22 17.59
N GLY A 238 -15.98 -20.21 17.19
CA GLY A 238 -15.98 -20.76 15.84
C GLY A 238 -14.59 -20.83 15.23
N GLU A 239 -14.59 -20.94 13.90
CA GLU A 239 -13.40 -21.16 13.11
C GLU A 239 -12.87 -19.87 12.52
N TRP A 240 -11.57 -19.64 12.72
CA TRP A 240 -10.86 -18.45 12.29
C TRP A 240 -9.65 -18.83 11.46
N ASN A 241 -9.51 -18.21 10.29
CA ASN A 241 -8.30 -18.31 9.49
C ASN A 241 -7.24 -17.38 10.07
N VAL A 242 -6.07 -17.92 10.36
CA VAL A 242 -4.93 -17.10 10.77
C VAL A 242 -4.32 -16.49 9.52
N GLU A 243 -4.53 -15.18 9.34
CA GLU A 243 -3.94 -14.44 8.23
C GLU A 243 -2.43 -14.35 8.42
N ARG A 244 -1.99 -14.11 9.65
CA ARG A 244 -0.58 -14.01 10.03
C ARG A 244 -0.38 -14.11 11.53
N PHE A 245 0.89 -14.31 11.89
CA PHE A 245 1.37 -14.21 13.26
C PHE A 245 2.22 -12.95 13.41
N VAL A 246 2.12 -12.31 14.57
CA VAL A 246 2.95 -11.15 14.95
C VAL A 246 3.65 -11.44 16.28
N SER A 247 4.92 -11.05 16.35
CA SER A 247 5.73 -11.09 17.57
C SER A 247 5.87 -9.68 18.15
N TYR A 248 6.01 -9.61 19.47
CA TYR A 248 5.90 -8.40 20.28
C TYR A 248 7.17 -8.09 21.06
N LYS A 249 8.28 -8.77 20.76
CA LYS A 249 9.58 -8.42 21.35
C LYS A 249 10.32 -7.48 20.40
N ASP A 250 10.68 -6.31 20.93
CA ASP A 250 11.42 -5.21 20.28
C ASP A 250 12.80 -5.60 19.70
N ASN A 251 13.24 -6.84 19.90
CA ASN A 251 14.58 -7.32 19.60
C ASN A 251 14.57 -8.32 18.45
N TRP A 252 14.03 -7.91 17.31
CA TRP A 252 14.26 -8.66 16.08
C TRP A 252 15.73 -8.51 15.67
N ILE A 253 16.50 -9.59 15.79
CA ILE A 253 17.95 -9.62 15.52
C ILE A 253 18.26 -10.45 14.25
N GLY A 254 17.24 -11.04 13.61
CA GLY A 254 17.40 -12.04 12.53
C GLY A 254 17.55 -13.47 13.10
N ASN A 255 17.50 -14.54 12.31
CA ASN A 255 17.56 -15.90 12.87
C ASN A 255 18.94 -16.27 13.40
N ARG A 256 19.01 -17.23 14.35
CA ARG A 256 20.28 -17.56 15.03
C ARG A 256 21.39 -18.00 14.07
N LYS A 257 21.04 -18.83 13.07
CA LYS A 257 22.00 -19.34 12.09
C LYS A 257 22.57 -18.23 11.20
N GLN A 258 21.76 -17.26 10.80
CA GLN A 258 22.18 -16.11 10.01
C GLN A 258 23.02 -15.15 10.83
N ILE A 259 22.63 -14.87 12.06
CA ILE A 259 23.44 -14.09 12.98
C ILE A 259 24.82 -14.73 13.14
N GLU A 260 24.89 -16.05 13.32
CA GLU A 260 26.16 -16.78 13.39
C GLU A 260 26.99 -16.65 12.10
N LEU A 261 26.37 -16.73 10.92
CA LEU A 261 27.04 -16.52 9.63
C LEU A 261 27.54 -15.08 9.46
N CYS A 262 26.83 -14.11 10.05
CA CYS A 262 27.10 -12.68 9.94
C CYS A 262 27.94 -12.15 11.11
N LYS A 263 28.34 -12.99 12.06
CA LYS A 263 29.05 -12.61 13.30
C LYS A 263 30.17 -11.59 13.07
N ASN A 264 31.07 -11.86 12.12
CA ASN A 264 32.20 -10.96 11.83
C ASN A 264 31.74 -9.58 11.36
N ASN A 265 30.64 -9.52 10.61
CA ASN A 265 30.09 -8.27 10.10
C ASN A 265 29.35 -7.50 11.21
N ILE A 266 28.63 -8.22 12.08
CA ILE A 266 27.98 -7.66 13.27
C ILE A 266 29.05 -7.05 14.18
N GLU A 267 30.08 -7.81 14.57
CA GLU A 267 31.15 -7.34 15.45
C GLU A 267 31.93 -6.13 14.89
N SER A 268 32.05 -6.04 13.56
CA SER A 268 32.78 -4.94 12.90
C SER A 268 31.95 -3.71 12.61
N SER A 269 30.66 -3.85 12.32
CA SER A 269 29.80 -2.78 11.80
C SER A 269 28.61 -2.43 12.69
N ALA A 270 28.01 -3.40 13.39
CA ALA A 270 26.89 -3.16 14.29
C ALA A 270 27.16 -2.15 15.41
N PRO A 271 28.38 -2.03 16.01
CA PRO A 271 28.62 -1.03 17.05
C PRO A 271 28.28 0.41 16.64
N LYS A 272 28.33 0.70 15.33
CA LYS A 272 28.03 2.02 14.78
C LYS A 272 26.60 2.14 14.26
N TYR A 273 26.07 1.04 13.70
CA TYR A 273 24.93 1.06 12.80
C TYR A 273 23.69 0.36 13.37
N ALA A 274 23.89 -0.65 14.23
CA ALA A 274 22.83 -1.41 14.90
C ALA A 274 23.35 -1.93 16.26
N PRO A 275 23.66 -1.04 17.21
CA PRO A 275 24.26 -1.40 18.50
C PRO A 275 23.44 -2.41 19.31
N GLU A 276 22.14 -2.50 19.07
CA GLU A 276 21.21 -3.50 19.61
C GLU A 276 21.62 -4.95 19.28
N LEU A 277 22.36 -5.17 18.20
CA LEU A 277 22.86 -6.50 17.84
C LEU A 277 24.11 -6.91 18.61
N MET A 278 24.71 -6.04 19.43
CA MET A 278 25.96 -6.36 20.14
C MET A 278 25.81 -7.43 21.23
N ASP A 279 24.57 -7.71 21.66
CA ASP A 279 24.25 -8.74 22.67
C ASP A 279 23.56 -9.97 22.04
N TRP A 280 23.70 -10.15 20.72
CA TRP A 280 23.02 -11.23 19.99
C TRP A 280 23.31 -12.64 20.53
N GLU A 281 24.49 -12.87 21.12
CA GLU A 281 24.88 -14.18 21.67
C GLU A 281 24.03 -14.59 22.89
N ASN A 282 23.46 -13.59 23.58
CA ASN A 282 22.58 -13.78 24.74
C ASN A 282 21.09 -13.66 24.37
N ALA A 283 20.76 -13.53 23.07
CA ALA A 283 19.37 -13.53 22.64
C ALA A 283 18.71 -14.89 22.97
N GLU A 284 17.65 -14.86 23.76
CA GLU A 284 16.78 -16.00 24.05
C GLU A 284 15.65 -16.06 23.01
N GLY A 285 15.10 -17.23 22.67
CA GLY A 285 14.00 -17.37 21.70
C GLY A 285 14.14 -18.55 20.73
N ILE A 286 13.07 -18.85 19.99
CA ILE A 286 13.03 -19.95 18.99
C ILE A 286 12.85 -19.44 17.56
N ASP A 287 13.35 -20.21 16.59
CA ASP A 287 13.24 -19.89 15.16
C ASP A 287 11.76 -19.96 14.75
N PHE A 288 11.20 -18.85 14.25
CA PHE A 288 9.79 -18.76 13.86
C PHE A 288 9.63 -18.53 12.35
N TYR A 289 8.83 -19.38 11.72
CA TYR A 289 8.70 -19.44 10.26
C TYR A 289 7.27 -19.09 9.85
N PRO A 290 6.84 -17.81 9.73
CA PRO A 290 5.45 -17.41 9.51
C PRO A 290 4.79 -18.12 8.33
N LYS A 291 5.57 -18.41 7.28
CA LYS A 291 5.12 -19.17 6.12
C LYS A 291 4.65 -20.59 6.43
N GLU A 292 5.29 -21.25 7.40
CA GLU A 292 4.88 -22.59 7.84
C GLU A 292 3.52 -22.57 8.53
N TYR A 293 3.08 -21.40 9.00
CA TYR A 293 1.79 -21.22 9.67
C TYR A 293 0.72 -20.56 8.78
N TYR A 294 1.02 -20.23 7.51
CA TYR A 294 -0.02 -19.82 6.57
C TYR A 294 -1.02 -20.95 6.36
N GLY A 295 -2.32 -20.60 6.35
CA GLY A 295 -3.40 -21.59 6.22
C GLY A 295 -3.67 -22.37 7.50
N TYR A 296 -3.15 -21.92 8.64
CA TYR A 296 -3.56 -22.44 9.93
C TYR A 296 -4.92 -21.89 10.33
N THR A 297 -5.60 -22.68 11.15
CA THR A 297 -6.96 -22.40 11.61
C THR A 297 -6.98 -22.39 13.12
N LEU A 298 -7.52 -21.32 13.70
CA LEU A 298 -7.81 -21.22 15.13
C LEU A 298 -9.27 -21.56 15.37
N LEU A 299 -9.52 -22.58 16.19
CA LEU A 299 -10.84 -22.94 16.69
C LEU A 299 -11.01 -22.39 18.10
N LEU A 300 -12.04 -21.57 18.29
CA LEU A 300 -12.41 -21.02 19.59
C LEU A 300 -13.72 -21.65 20.06
N ASP A 301 -13.64 -22.46 21.10
CA ASP A 301 -14.77 -23.08 21.79
C ASP A 301 -14.90 -22.53 23.21
N GLU A 302 -16.08 -22.69 23.82
CA GLU A 302 -16.39 -22.15 25.16
C GLU A 302 -15.35 -22.50 26.25
N SER A 303 -14.64 -23.62 26.10
CA SER A 303 -13.67 -24.11 27.09
C SER A 303 -12.26 -24.32 26.53
N LYS A 304 -12.04 -24.04 25.24
CA LYS A 304 -10.79 -24.38 24.57
C LYS A 304 -10.45 -23.45 23.42
N MET A 305 -9.16 -23.26 23.21
CA MET A 305 -8.57 -22.65 22.03
C MET A 305 -7.63 -23.66 21.38
N THR A 306 -7.83 -23.95 20.09
CA THR A 306 -7.08 -24.99 19.37
C THR A 306 -6.52 -24.43 18.07
N LEU A 307 -5.20 -24.51 17.88
CA LEU A 307 -4.56 -24.18 16.61
C LEU A 307 -4.36 -25.45 15.79
N MET A 308 -4.78 -25.40 14.52
CA MET A 308 -4.71 -26.52 13.60
C MET A 308 -3.97 -26.17 12.32
N SER A 309 -3.34 -27.18 11.72
CA SER A 309 -2.79 -27.17 10.37
C SER A 309 -3.44 -28.30 9.57
N GLY A 310 -4.42 -27.96 8.73
CA GLY A 310 -5.32 -28.97 8.16
C GLY A 310 -6.00 -29.79 9.27
N ASP A 311 -5.92 -31.11 9.20
CA ASP A 311 -6.51 -32.01 10.21
C ASP A 311 -5.64 -32.23 11.46
N LYS A 312 -4.45 -31.60 11.54
CA LYS A 312 -3.49 -31.80 12.64
C LYS A 312 -3.65 -30.71 13.70
N ILE A 313 -3.87 -31.12 14.95
CA ILE A 313 -3.77 -30.22 16.12
C ILE A 313 -2.29 -29.90 16.35
N ILE A 314 -1.96 -28.62 16.30
CA ILE A 314 -0.63 -28.09 16.59
C ILE A 314 -0.51 -27.80 18.08
N GLU A 315 -1.51 -27.14 18.64
CA GLU A 315 -1.53 -26.71 20.03
C GLU A 315 -2.98 -26.58 20.53
N GLU A 316 -3.23 -26.87 21.81
CA GLU A 316 -4.56 -26.77 22.45
C GLU A 316 -4.44 -26.25 23.88
N HIS A 317 -5.24 -25.23 24.22
CA HIS A 317 -5.32 -24.66 25.57
C HIS A 317 -6.72 -24.76 26.12
N LYS A 318 -6.84 -25.03 27.41
CA LYS A 318 -8.10 -24.85 28.14
C LYS A 318 -8.28 -23.38 28.46
N VAL A 319 -9.47 -22.88 28.13
CA VAL A 319 -9.86 -21.49 28.31
C VAL A 319 -11.00 -21.42 29.33
N GLN A 320 -10.87 -20.53 30.30
CA GLN A 320 -11.94 -20.22 31.26
C GLN A 320 -12.97 -19.27 30.66
N ARG A 321 -12.47 -18.23 29.96
CA ARG A 321 -13.29 -17.22 29.29
C ARG A 321 -12.51 -16.49 28.20
N TYR A 322 -13.26 -15.87 27.30
CA TYR A 322 -12.75 -14.88 26.37
C TYR A 322 -13.29 -13.50 26.74
N ASP A 323 -12.41 -12.51 26.74
CA ASP A 323 -12.75 -11.11 26.87
C ASP A 323 -12.53 -10.41 25.52
N GLU A 324 -13.49 -9.60 25.08
CA GLU A 324 -13.42 -8.81 23.85
C GLU A 324 -13.25 -7.33 24.20
N GLN A 325 -12.31 -6.67 23.52
CA GLN A 325 -11.98 -5.27 23.77
C GLN A 325 -11.72 -4.51 22.46
N GLN A 326 -12.29 -3.32 22.38
CA GLN A 326 -11.94 -2.35 21.35
C GLN A 326 -10.82 -1.44 21.86
N LEU A 327 -9.69 -1.45 21.17
CA LEU A 327 -8.49 -0.70 21.54
C LEU A 327 -8.08 0.31 20.46
N ASP A 328 -7.31 1.31 20.87
CA ASP A 328 -6.61 2.18 19.94
C ASP A 328 -5.43 1.44 19.30
N LYS A 329 -5.40 1.37 17.97
CA LYS A 329 -4.40 0.60 17.23
C LYS A 329 -2.98 1.06 17.58
N LYS A 330 -2.71 2.37 17.51
CA LYS A 330 -1.36 2.90 17.73
C LYS A 330 -0.92 2.73 19.17
N ALA A 331 -1.82 2.97 20.13
CA ALA A 331 -1.51 2.73 21.53
C ALA A 331 -1.23 1.25 21.82
N TYR A 332 -2.01 0.34 21.21
CA TYR A 332 -1.80 -1.10 21.32
C TYR A 332 -0.47 -1.55 20.69
N GLU A 333 -0.18 -1.10 19.46
CA GLU A 333 1.10 -1.36 18.79
C GLU A 333 2.29 -0.89 19.64
N GLN A 334 2.19 0.31 20.23
CA GLN A 334 3.23 0.85 21.10
C GLN A 334 3.36 0.11 22.44
N GLU A 335 2.25 -0.16 23.13
CA GLU A 335 2.24 -0.87 24.42
C GLU A 335 2.87 -2.25 24.27
N LYS A 336 2.62 -2.88 23.12
CA LYS A 336 3.04 -4.24 22.88
C LYS A 336 4.36 -4.35 22.10
N GLY A 337 4.99 -3.26 21.67
CA GLY A 337 6.26 -3.32 20.93
C GLY A 337 6.15 -3.88 19.51
N ILE A 338 5.01 -3.63 18.82
CA ILE A 338 4.85 -4.01 17.40
C ILE A 338 5.50 -2.95 16.51
N ASN A 339 6.64 -3.29 15.90
CA ASN A 339 7.34 -2.36 15.01
C ASN A 339 6.77 -2.28 13.59
N ASP A 340 6.24 -3.39 13.06
CA ASP A 340 5.82 -3.50 11.64
C ASP A 340 4.35 -3.17 11.36
N GLU A 341 3.67 -2.50 12.29
CA GLU A 341 2.23 -2.22 12.26
C GLU A 341 1.35 -3.49 12.08
N LEU A 342 0.08 -3.35 12.47
CA LEU A 342 -0.88 -4.44 12.38
C LEU A 342 -1.36 -4.72 10.94
N GLY A 343 -0.90 -3.98 9.94
CA GLY A 343 -1.40 -4.10 8.57
C GLY A 343 -2.87 -3.68 8.44
N ILE A 344 -3.39 -2.96 9.44
CA ILE A 344 -4.78 -2.53 9.55
C ILE A 344 -4.85 -1.00 9.45
N THR A 345 -5.74 -0.52 8.59
CA THR A 345 -5.95 0.93 8.36
C THR A 345 -6.78 1.61 9.45
N ASN A 346 -7.59 0.86 10.19
CA ASN A 346 -8.46 1.42 11.23
C ASN A 346 -7.65 2.00 12.40
N GLU A 347 -8.11 3.13 12.95
CA GLU A 347 -7.58 3.65 14.22
C GLU A 347 -7.99 2.79 15.43
N LYS A 348 -9.14 2.12 15.35
CA LYS A 348 -9.63 1.19 16.38
C LYS A 348 -9.58 -0.24 15.86
N ILE A 349 -9.15 -1.15 16.72
CA ILE A 349 -9.08 -2.60 16.46
C ILE A 349 -9.87 -3.36 17.50
N GLU A 350 -10.33 -4.54 17.14
CA GLU A 350 -10.94 -5.50 18.06
C GLU A 350 -9.88 -6.53 18.48
N VAL A 351 -9.74 -6.73 19.78
CA VAL A 351 -8.81 -7.70 20.37
C VAL A 351 -9.61 -8.66 21.24
N ILE A 352 -9.40 -9.96 21.04
CA ILE A 352 -9.97 -11.01 21.87
C ILE A 352 -8.84 -11.60 22.69
N THR A 353 -9.06 -11.70 24.01
CA THR A 353 -8.09 -12.26 24.96
C THR A 353 -8.67 -13.48 25.62
N ALA A 354 -7.93 -14.59 25.62
CA ALA A 354 -8.26 -15.81 26.34
C ALA A 354 -7.66 -15.81 27.74
N GLU A 355 -8.43 -16.24 28.74
CA GLU A 355 -7.90 -16.55 30.08
C GLU A 355 -7.70 -18.08 30.18
N PHE A 356 -6.45 -18.53 30.31
CA PHE A 356 -6.12 -19.95 30.41
C PHE A 356 -6.24 -20.48 31.84
N ASP A 357 -6.57 -21.77 31.95
CA ASP A 357 -6.87 -22.45 33.22
C ASP A 357 -5.64 -22.74 34.09
N ASP A 358 -4.41 -22.67 33.54
CA ASP A 358 -3.15 -23.03 34.22
C ASP A 358 -2.01 -22.03 33.94
N LYS A 359 -1.03 -21.95 34.87
CA LYS A 359 0.28 -21.33 34.61
C LYS A 359 1.07 -22.23 33.67
N GLN A 360 0.90 -22.04 32.37
CA GLN A 360 1.52 -22.91 31.38
C GLN A 360 3.00 -22.56 31.13
N GLU A 361 3.79 -23.62 30.89
CA GLU A 361 5.16 -23.58 30.39
C GLU A 361 5.23 -22.92 28.99
N GLU A 362 6.44 -22.66 28.50
CA GLU A 362 6.73 -22.00 27.21
C GLU A 362 5.85 -22.54 26.05
N ASN A 363 4.82 -21.77 25.71
CA ASN A 363 3.87 -22.06 24.64
C ASN A 363 4.14 -21.19 23.43
N MET A 364 3.71 -21.63 22.24
CA MET A 364 3.85 -20.82 21.03
C MET A 364 2.66 -19.86 20.90
N LEU A 365 1.45 -20.34 21.19
CA LEU A 365 0.24 -19.52 21.18
C LEU A 365 0.20 -18.58 22.38
N ASP A 366 0.10 -17.30 22.06
CA ASP A 366 -0.28 -16.31 23.05
C ASP A 366 -1.80 -16.30 23.24
N ASN A 367 -2.26 -15.57 24.25
CA ASN A 367 -3.66 -15.51 24.60
C ASN A 367 -4.43 -14.37 23.90
N GLU A 368 -3.77 -13.57 23.06
CA GLU A 368 -4.39 -12.45 22.34
C GLU A 368 -4.49 -12.71 20.83
N ILE A 369 -5.65 -12.35 20.26
CA ILE A 369 -5.88 -12.32 18.82
C ILE A 369 -6.47 -10.97 18.42
N VAL A 370 -5.99 -10.41 17.31
CA VAL A 370 -6.51 -9.17 16.73
C VAL A 370 -7.40 -9.52 15.55
N VAL A 371 -8.62 -9.00 15.52
CA VAL A 371 -9.58 -9.34 14.48
C VAL A 371 -9.38 -8.49 13.23
N ILE A 372 -9.34 -9.15 12.07
CA ILE A 372 -9.38 -8.49 10.77
C ILE A 372 -10.82 -8.41 10.28
N ASP A 373 -11.52 -9.53 10.17
CA ASP A 373 -12.93 -9.53 9.72
C ASP A 373 -13.76 -10.62 10.41
N GLU A 374 -14.80 -11.15 9.77
CA GLU A 374 -15.64 -12.21 10.37
C GLU A 374 -15.00 -13.59 10.34
N THR A 375 -13.90 -13.74 9.60
CA THR A 375 -13.28 -15.04 9.30
C THR A 375 -11.77 -15.03 9.46
N ARG A 376 -11.14 -13.85 9.60
CA ARG A 376 -9.68 -13.70 9.62
C ARG A 376 -9.21 -12.96 10.86
N ILE A 377 -8.10 -13.43 11.41
CA ILE A 377 -7.43 -12.86 12.57
C ILE A 377 -5.92 -12.76 12.36
N ILE A 378 -5.30 -11.90 13.16
CA ILE A 378 -3.87 -11.85 13.40
C ILE A 378 -3.65 -12.48 14.78
N MET A 379 -2.79 -13.49 14.86
CA MET A 379 -2.48 -14.14 16.12
C MET A 379 -1.16 -13.63 16.69
N LYS A 380 -1.10 -13.57 18.02
CA LYS A 380 0.13 -13.30 18.76
C LYS A 380 0.85 -14.61 19.07
N ILE A 381 2.18 -14.57 19.04
CA ILE A 381 3.04 -15.65 19.54
C ILE A 381 3.87 -15.16 20.73
N GLN A 382 4.05 -16.03 21.72
CA GLN A 382 4.66 -15.67 23.01
C GLN A 382 6.20 -15.54 22.92
N ASP A 383 6.88 -16.41 22.16
CA ASP A 383 8.35 -16.49 22.12
C ASP A 383 8.99 -16.69 20.73
N GLY A 384 8.37 -16.16 19.66
CA GLY A 384 9.01 -16.10 18.33
C GLY A 384 9.86 -14.84 18.17
N TRP A 385 11.11 -14.87 18.63
CA TRP A 385 12.06 -13.76 18.42
C TRP A 385 12.51 -13.65 16.96
N PHE A 386 12.70 -14.82 16.35
CA PHE A 386 13.11 -14.94 14.97
C PHE A 386 11.87 -14.97 14.11
N LEU A 387 11.05 -13.91 14.18
CA LEU A 387 10.00 -13.78 13.19
C LEU A 387 10.72 -13.70 11.86
N LEU A 388 10.31 -14.64 11.00
CA LEU A 388 10.52 -14.61 9.58
C LEU A 388 11.80 -15.38 9.17
N THR A 389 11.70 -16.71 8.94
CA THR A 389 12.39 -17.44 7.84
C THR A 389 11.54 -18.52 7.20
N ARG A 390 11.93 -18.93 5.99
CA ARG A 390 12.43 -20.24 5.62
C ARG A 390 13.60 -20.07 4.66
#